data_AF-A0A835T2L1-F1
#
_entry.id   AF-A0A835T2L1-F1
#
_cell.length_a   1.000
_cell.length_b   1.000
_cell.length_c   1.000
_cell.angle_alpha   90.00
_cell.angle_beta   90.00
_cell.angle_gamma   90.00
#
_symmetry.space_group_name_H-M   'P 1'
#
loop_
_entity.id
_entity.type
_entity.pdbx_description
1 polymer ?
#
loop_
_entity_poly.entity_id
_entity_poly.type
_entity_poly.pdbx_seq_one_letter_code
_entity_poly.pdbx_strand_id
1 'polypeptide(L)'
;MAEDILKLWQRQYHLPREDSDQRTLRDRVHLYRPPRSDLAGIAVASAVIVAWATLFVYGLWFVKLPWALKVGETATSWPVIVSVFFSLEFLYTGLFITTHDAMHGTIALRNRRLNDFLGQLAISLYAWFDYSVLHRKHWEHHNHTGEPCVDPDFHRGNPNLLVWFTQFMVSYMTLPQFLKIAAWSNVLLLAGAPLANQLLFMTAAPILSAFRLFYYGTYVPHHPEKGHTGPMPWQVSRTSSASRLQSFLTCYHFDLHWEHHRWPYAPWWELPKCRAIARRADLAPAPLPVPLPAPASAPATAAAAAAPTAAPSNASSLTSASAPTGTDGPAPAAVPVCATSSSDGEAQPMVSSPSCSPSPSSASSPLSRAAMVGKGVKGLVESAKELVMPEGGTGVGGGAGSVVGGKGGGVRQRQLAPAGAATA
;
A
#
# COMPACT_ATOMS: atom_id res chain seq x y z
N MET A 1 31.60 16.03 5.79
CA MET A 1 31.26 14.59 5.89
C MET A 1 29.87 14.39 5.33
N ALA A 2 29.58 13.25 4.70
CA ALA A 2 28.19 12.91 4.39
C ALA A 2 27.46 12.59 5.71
N GLU A 3 26.29 13.19 5.92
CA GLU A 3 25.39 12.74 6.99
C GLU A 3 24.95 11.30 6.69
N ASP A 4 24.88 10.42 7.70
CA ASP A 4 24.38 9.06 7.48
C ASP A 4 22.94 9.17 6.99
N ILE A 5 22.68 8.68 5.77
CA ILE A 5 21.38 8.80 5.10
C ILE A 5 20.26 8.19 5.94
N LEU A 6 20.57 7.18 6.78
CA LEU A 6 19.63 6.62 7.74
C LEU A 6 19.29 7.57 8.89
N LYS A 7 20.23 8.41 9.35
CA LYS A 7 19.96 9.44 10.36
C LYS A 7 19.11 10.58 9.79
N LEU A 8 19.35 10.97 8.52
CA LEU A 8 18.50 11.94 7.83
C LEU A 8 17.07 11.42 7.64
N TRP A 9 16.93 10.13 7.33
CA TRP A 9 15.64 9.44 7.22
C TRP A 9 14.93 9.29 8.59
N GLN A 10 15.64 8.85 9.63
CA GLN A 10 15.11 8.68 11.00
C GLN A 10 14.63 9.99 11.65
N ARG A 11 15.09 11.17 11.22
CA ARG A 11 14.54 12.47 11.66
C ARG A 11 13.15 12.77 11.08
N GLN A 12 12.73 12.04 10.05
CA GLN A 12 11.48 12.27 9.32
C GLN A 12 10.46 11.16 9.62
N TYR A 13 10.94 9.94 9.86
CA TYR A 13 10.15 8.74 9.99
C TYR A 13 10.39 8.05 11.34
N HIS A 14 9.30 7.87 12.09
CA HIS A 14 9.31 7.22 13.40
C HIS A 14 9.05 5.72 13.22
N LEU A 15 10.01 4.91 13.62
CA LEU A 15 9.90 3.45 13.66
C LEU A 15 9.25 2.98 14.98
N PRO A 16 8.58 1.82 14.97
CA PRO A 16 8.24 1.09 16.19
C PRO A 16 9.44 0.87 17.11
N ARG A 17 9.20 0.69 18.41
CA ARG A 17 10.24 0.25 19.34
C ARG A 17 10.49 -1.25 19.18
N GLU A 18 11.75 -1.62 18.96
CA GLU A 18 12.24 -3.01 18.89
C GLU A 18 12.92 -3.46 20.20
N ASP A 19 12.68 -2.79 21.34
CA ASP A 19 13.49 -2.96 22.56
C ASP A 19 13.15 -4.19 23.42
N SER A 20 11.98 -4.83 23.21
CA SER A 20 11.52 -5.99 24.01
C SER A 20 11.24 -7.29 23.22
N ASP A 21 11.03 -7.23 21.90
CA ASP A 21 10.65 -8.41 21.10
C ASP A 21 11.83 -8.96 20.27
N GLN A 22 12.27 -10.19 20.60
CA GLN A 22 13.37 -10.89 19.92
C GLN A 22 13.05 -11.22 18.45
N ARG A 23 11.77 -11.34 18.08
CA ARG A 23 11.33 -11.61 16.68
C ARG A 23 11.61 -10.45 15.74
N THR A 24 11.90 -9.26 16.28
CA THR A 24 12.39 -8.12 15.49
C THR A 24 13.71 -8.44 14.79
N LEU A 25 14.52 -9.37 15.33
CA LEU A 25 15.87 -9.67 14.83
C LEU A 25 16.70 -8.36 14.73
N ARG A 26 16.66 -7.55 15.80
CA ARG A 26 17.19 -6.17 15.89
C ARG A 26 18.64 -6.02 15.44
N ASP A 27 19.45 -7.05 15.62
CA ASP A 27 20.82 -7.15 15.08
C ASP A 27 20.86 -6.86 13.56
N ARG A 28 19.89 -7.34 12.79
CA ARG A 28 19.89 -7.30 11.32
C ARG A 28 19.56 -5.93 10.71
N VAL A 29 19.13 -4.91 11.48
CA VAL A 29 18.77 -3.57 10.92
C VAL A 29 19.88 -3.06 10.00
N HIS A 30 21.13 -3.11 10.46
CA HIS A 30 22.28 -2.49 9.79
C HIS A 30 22.76 -3.20 8.52
N LEU A 31 22.22 -4.38 8.20
CA LEU A 31 22.66 -5.21 7.07
C LEU A 31 22.18 -4.67 5.70
N TYR A 32 21.04 -3.98 5.67
CA TYR A 32 20.61 -3.24 4.49
C TYR A 32 21.07 -1.78 4.56
N ARG A 33 21.44 -1.20 3.42
CA ARG A 33 21.75 0.22 3.26
C ARG A 33 21.11 0.73 1.96
N PRO A 34 20.43 1.91 1.98
CA PRO A 34 19.81 2.48 0.79
C PRO A 34 20.77 2.77 -0.37
N PRO A 35 20.25 2.99 -1.58
CA PRO A 35 21.04 3.44 -2.73
C PRO A 35 21.92 4.67 -2.44
N ARG A 36 23.13 4.67 -3.00
CA ARG A 36 24.11 5.77 -2.88
C ARG A 36 23.68 7.05 -3.60
N SER A 37 22.71 6.98 -4.51
CA SER A 37 22.15 8.08 -5.29
C SER A 37 20.66 7.87 -5.49
N ASP A 38 19.91 8.98 -5.53
CA ASP A 38 18.46 9.02 -5.73
C ASP A 38 18.07 8.73 -7.19
N LEU A 39 19.03 8.78 -8.13
CA LEU A 39 18.80 8.63 -9.57
C LEU A 39 18.01 7.37 -9.94
N ALA A 40 18.26 6.25 -9.25
CA ALA A 40 17.54 5.00 -9.51
C ALA A 40 16.05 5.07 -9.10
N GLY A 41 15.74 5.66 -7.94
CA GLY A 41 14.36 5.85 -7.49
C GLY A 41 13.61 6.82 -8.40
N ILE A 42 14.22 7.96 -8.72
CA ILE A 42 13.68 8.96 -9.65
C ILE A 42 13.42 8.33 -11.04
N ALA A 43 14.36 7.54 -11.57
CA ALA A 43 14.22 6.87 -12.86
C ALA A 43 13.09 5.82 -12.87
N VAL A 44 12.97 5.00 -11.82
CA VAL A 44 11.90 4.01 -11.69
C VAL A 44 10.53 4.69 -11.59
N ALA A 45 10.39 5.69 -10.72
CA ALA A 45 9.15 6.46 -10.59
C ALA A 45 8.75 7.14 -11.91
N SER A 46 9.70 7.78 -12.59
CA SER A 46 9.46 8.43 -13.88
C SER A 46 9.07 7.42 -14.97
N ALA A 47 9.73 6.25 -15.02
CA ALA A 47 9.41 5.21 -15.99
C ALA A 47 7.99 4.66 -15.80
N VAL A 48 7.57 4.43 -14.56
CA VAL A 48 6.20 3.98 -14.24
C VAL A 48 5.17 5.06 -14.63
N ILE A 49 5.40 6.32 -14.26
CA ILE A 49 4.50 7.43 -14.59
C ILE A 49 4.38 7.63 -16.11
N VAL A 50 5.48 7.60 -16.86
CA VAL A 50 5.47 7.78 -18.32
C VAL A 50 4.86 6.57 -19.04
N ALA A 51 5.16 5.34 -18.60
CA ALA A 51 4.54 4.13 -19.17
C ALA A 51 3.03 4.11 -18.92
N TRP A 52 2.59 4.44 -17.70
CA TRP A 52 1.17 4.59 -17.36
C TRP A 52 0.52 5.65 -18.24
N ALA A 53 1.08 6.87 -18.32
CA ALA A 53 0.48 7.97 -19.06
C ALA A 53 0.35 7.67 -20.56
N THR A 54 1.38 7.04 -21.14
CA THR A 54 1.39 6.61 -22.54
C THR A 54 0.29 5.58 -22.81
N LEU A 55 0.17 4.55 -21.95
CA LEU A 55 -0.83 3.50 -22.13
C LEU A 55 -2.25 3.97 -21.79
N PHE A 56 -2.40 4.90 -20.84
CA PHE A 56 -3.68 5.54 -20.50
C PHE A 56 -4.22 6.35 -21.68
N VAL A 57 -3.37 7.18 -22.31
CA VAL A 57 -3.73 7.91 -23.54
C VAL A 57 -4.04 6.95 -24.69
N TYR A 58 -3.27 5.87 -24.86
CA TYR A 58 -3.57 4.83 -25.85
C TYR A 58 -4.96 4.18 -25.60
N GLY A 59 -5.22 3.75 -24.37
CA GLY A 59 -6.49 3.17 -23.94
C GLY A 59 -7.69 4.10 -24.13
N LEU A 60 -7.54 5.40 -23.82
CA LEU A 60 -8.63 6.36 -23.91
C LEU A 60 -9.01 6.78 -25.34
N TRP A 61 -8.04 7.00 -26.24
CA TRP A 61 -8.33 7.56 -27.57
C TRP A 61 -8.19 6.58 -28.74
N PHE A 62 -7.36 5.54 -28.62
CA PHE A 62 -6.98 4.67 -29.74
C PHE A 62 -7.65 3.30 -29.71
N VAL A 63 -8.01 2.78 -28.53
CA VAL A 63 -8.79 1.53 -28.41
C VAL A 63 -10.25 1.77 -28.82
N LYS A 64 -10.76 0.98 -29.76
CA LYS A 64 -12.15 0.99 -30.23
C LYS A 64 -12.90 -0.18 -29.63
N LEU A 65 -13.62 0.07 -28.54
CA LEU A 65 -14.35 -0.97 -27.79
C LEU A 65 -15.58 -1.43 -28.59
N PRO A 66 -15.82 -2.74 -28.79
CA PRO A 66 -16.85 -3.24 -29.70
C PRO A 66 -18.29 -2.88 -29.30
N TRP A 67 -18.53 -2.46 -28.05
CA TRP A 67 -19.83 -1.97 -27.56
C TRP A 67 -19.99 -0.45 -27.60
N ALA A 68 -19.02 0.29 -28.16
CA ALA A 68 -18.99 1.76 -28.17
C ALA A 68 -18.45 2.35 -29.49
N LEU A 69 -18.56 1.60 -30.60
CA LEU A 69 -18.12 2.01 -31.93
C LEU A 69 -18.98 3.14 -32.50
N LYS A 70 -18.36 4.05 -33.24
CA LYS A 70 -19.07 4.98 -34.13
C LYS A 70 -19.34 4.32 -35.48
N VAL A 71 -20.30 4.86 -36.25
CA VAL A 71 -20.62 4.37 -37.59
C VAL A 71 -19.37 4.40 -38.48
N GLY A 72 -18.98 3.26 -39.04
CA GLY A 72 -17.79 3.10 -39.87
C GLY A 72 -16.49 2.75 -39.12
N GLU A 73 -16.48 2.71 -37.78
CA GLU A 73 -15.32 2.23 -37.02
C GLU A 73 -15.28 0.70 -36.94
N THR A 74 -14.10 0.10 -37.09
CA THR A 74 -13.82 -1.29 -36.75
C THR A 74 -13.35 -1.42 -35.30
N ALA A 75 -13.74 -2.50 -34.62
CA ALA A 75 -13.32 -2.75 -33.25
C ALA A 75 -11.82 -3.12 -33.15
N THR A 76 -11.18 -2.67 -32.07
CA THR A 76 -9.91 -3.23 -31.63
C THR A 76 -10.11 -4.68 -31.22
N SER A 77 -9.18 -5.57 -31.58
CA SER A 77 -9.31 -7.00 -31.27
C SER A 77 -9.24 -7.27 -29.77
N TRP A 78 -10.01 -8.26 -29.31
CA TRP A 78 -10.06 -8.64 -27.89
C TRP A 78 -8.69 -8.89 -27.23
N PRO A 79 -7.70 -9.56 -27.88
CA PRO A 79 -6.36 -9.71 -27.29
C PRO A 79 -5.67 -8.37 -27.00
N VAL A 80 -5.85 -7.36 -27.84
CA VAL A 80 -5.29 -6.01 -27.62
C VAL A 80 -6.04 -5.29 -26.50
N ILE A 81 -7.38 -5.34 -26.47
CA ILE A 81 -8.19 -4.74 -25.38
C ILE A 81 -7.78 -5.33 -24.02
N VAL A 82 -7.67 -6.66 -23.94
CA VAL A 82 -7.26 -7.39 -22.73
C VAL A 82 -5.83 -7.05 -22.33
N SER A 83 -4.89 -7.00 -23.29
CA SER A 83 -3.49 -6.66 -23.02
C SER A 83 -3.32 -5.23 -22.51
N VAL A 84 -4.01 -4.27 -23.11
CA VAL A 84 -4.02 -2.86 -22.66
C VAL A 84 -4.63 -2.76 -21.26
N PHE A 85 -5.76 -3.42 -21.01
CA PHE A 85 -6.44 -3.37 -19.71
C PHE A 85 -5.55 -3.88 -18.57
N PHE A 86 -5.01 -5.10 -18.67
CA PHE A 86 -4.18 -5.67 -17.61
C PHE A 86 -2.80 -5.00 -17.49
N SER A 87 -2.22 -4.53 -18.59
CA SER A 87 -0.96 -3.76 -18.52
C SER A 87 -1.17 -2.40 -17.85
N LEU A 88 -2.30 -1.74 -18.10
CA LEU A 88 -2.65 -0.46 -17.48
C LEU A 88 -3.02 -0.64 -16.00
N GLU A 89 -3.75 -1.69 -15.67
CA GLU A 89 -4.08 -2.08 -14.29
C GLU A 89 -2.82 -2.43 -13.48
N PHE A 90 -1.84 -3.13 -14.06
CA PHE A 90 -0.51 -3.30 -13.47
C PHE A 90 0.23 -1.98 -13.29
N LEU A 91 0.20 -1.08 -14.29
CA LEU A 91 0.82 0.24 -14.18
C LEU A 91 0.13 1.16 -13.17
N TYR A 92 -1.18 1.04 -12.94
CA TYR A 92 -1.87 1.66 -11.81
C TYR A 92 -1.31 1.13 -10.48
N THR A 93 -1.11 -0.18 -10.35
CA THR A 93 -0.46 -0.75 -9.15
C THR A 93 0.93 -0.14 -8.96
N GLY A 94 1.68 0.04 -10.06
CA GLY A 94 2.94 0.76 -10.08
C GLY A 94 2.84 2.22 -9.61
N LEU A 95 1.80 2.97 -9.99
CA LEU A 95 1.58 4.35 -9.50
C LEU A 95 1.34 4.37 -7.98
N PHE A 96 0.56 3.42 -7.44
CA PHE A 96 0.37 3.34 -5.98
C PHE A 96 1.68 2.97 -5.29
N ILE A 97 2.40 1.96 -5.78
CA ILE A 97 3.70 1.54 -5.24
C ILE A 97 4.74 2.67 -5.31
N THR A 98 4.72 3.49 -6.37
CA THR A 98 5.53 4.72 -6.47
C THR A 98 5.13 5.72 -5.39
N THR A 99 3.83 5.88 -5.13
CA THR A 99 3.34 6.75 -4.05
C THR A 99 3.77 6.23 -2.67
N HIS A 100 3.72 4.91 -2.46
CA HIS A 100 4.13 4.25 -1.23
C HIS A 100 5.64 4.42 -0.98
N ASP A 101 6.50 4.19 -1.99
CA ASP A 101 7.93 4.53 -1.92
C ASP A 101 8.13 6.01 -1.52
N ALA A 102 7.31 6.92 -2.04
CA ALA A 102 7.35 8.33 -1.63
C ALA A 102 6.93 8.54 -0.16
N MET A 103 5.94 7.82 0.37
CA MET A 103 5.58 7.86 1.80
C MET A 103 6.74 7.40 2.70
N HIS A 104 7.69 6.61 2.18
CA HIS A 104 8.94 6.23 2.85
C HIS A 104 10.15 7.11 2.50
N GLY A 105 9.99 8.10 1.62
CA GLY A 105 11.09 8.94 1.16
C GLY A 105 12.06 8.24 0.18
N THR A 106 11.77 7.02 -0.26
CA THR A 106 12.73 6.14 -0.94
C THR A 106 12.93 6.45 -2.43
N ILE A 107 12.04 7.25 -3.06
CA ILE A 107 12.29 7.78 -4.42
C ILE A 107 13.50 8.71 -4.42
N ALA A 108 13.54 9.66 -3.48
CA ALA A 108 14.57 10.69 -3.41
C ALA A 108 14.93 11.07 -1.96
N LEU A 109 15.63 10.17 -1.27
CA LEU A 109 16.07 10.28 0.12
C LEU A 109 16.87 11.56 0.44
N ARG A 110 17.49 12.18 -0.56
CA ARG A 110 18.32 13.39 -0.43
C ARG A 110 17.57 14.65 -0.89
N ASN A 111 16.41 14.51 -1.52
CA ASN A 111 15.55 15.62 -1.94
C ASN A 111 14.06 15.31 -1.68
N ARG A 112 13.64 15.51 -0.42
CA ARG A 112 12.25 15.35 0.02
C ARG A 112 11.23 16.07 -0.87
N ARG A 113 11.53 17.28 -1.36
CA ARG A 113 10.58 18.04 -2.20
C ARG A 113 10.29 17.33 -3.52
N LEU A 114 11.31 16.71 -4.12
CA LEU A 114 11.16 15.91 -5.34
C LEU A 114 10.45 14.58 -5.05
N ASN A 115 10.78 13.94 -3.92
CA ASN A 115 10.10 12.73 -3.46
C ASN A 115 8.59 12.95 -3.28
N ASP A 116 8.21 13.94 -2.46
CA ASP A 116 6.81 14.23 -2.13
C ASP A 116 6.04 14.69 -3.38
N PHE A 117 6.68 15.43 -4.31
CA PHE A 117 6.10 15.77 -5.60
C PHE A 117 5.82 14.54 -6.48
N LEU A 118 6.78 13.62 -6.61
CA LEU A 118 6.61 12.42 -7.44
C LEU A 118 5.54 11.47 -6.87
N GLY A 119 5.47 11.34 -5.54
CA GLY A 119 4.38 10.61 -4.88
C GLY A 119 3.01 11.28 -5.08
N GLN A 120 2.91 12.58 -4.85
CA GLN A 120 1.67 13.34 -5.05
C GLN A 120 1.20 13.34 -6.50
N LEU A 121 2.12 13.36 -7.47
CA LEU A 121 1.83 13.21 -8.89
C LEU A 121 1.28 11.80 -9.19
N ALA A 122 1.99 10.75 -8.75
CA ALA A 122 1.61 9.36 -9.02
C ALA A 122 0.20 9.04 -8.48
N ILE A 123 -0.14 9.47 -7.26
CA ILE A 123 -1.47 9.21 -6.69
C ILE A 123 -2.57 10.12 -7.24
N SER A 124 -2.22 11.33 -7.70
CA SER A 124 -3.14 12.18 -8.46
C SER A 124 -3.56 11.50 -9.76
N LEU A 125 -2.60 10.93 -10.49
CA LEU A 125 -2.84 10.15 -11.71
C LEU A 125 -3.58 8.83 -11.44
N TYR A 126 -3.36 8.19 -10.29
CA TYR A 126 -4.06 6.96 -9.90
C TYR A 126 -5.57 7.18 -9.81
N ALA A 127 -6.02 8.07 -8.92
CA ALA A 127 -7.44 8.39 -8.72
C ALA A 127 -7.64 9.65 -7.86
N TRP A 128 -6.77 10.67 -7.93
CA TRP A 128 -6.89 11.90 -7.14
C TRP A 128 -7.00 11.72 -5.60
N PHE A 129 -6.45 10.65 -5.01
CA PHE A 129 -6.40 10.50 -3.54
C PHE A 129 -5.58 11.63 -2.89
N ASP A 130 -5.73 11.80 -1.57
CA ASP A 130 -4.92 12.74 -0.79
C ASP A 130 -3.62 12.06 -0.30
N TYR A 131 -2.48 12.55 -0.79
CA TYR A 131 -1.14 12.06 -0.41
C TYR A 131 -0.86 12.18 1.09
N SER A 132 -1.37 13.23 1.75
CA SER A 132 -1.16 13.48 3.18
C SER A 132 -1.96 12.52 4.06
N VAL A 133 -3.20 12.21 3.66
CA VAL A 133 -4.04 11.20 4.32
C VAL A 133 -3.43 9.82 4.19
N LEU A 134 -2.99 9.45 2.98
CA LEU A 134 -2.30 8.19 2.72
C LEU A 134 -0.99 8.08 3.50
N HIS A 135 -0.10 9.08 3.41
CA HIS A 135 1.16 9.12 4.16
C HIS A 135 0.93 8.99 5.67
N ARG A 136 -0.04 9.71 6.24
CA ARG A 136 -0.34 9.59 7.68
C ARG A 136 -0.76 8.16 8.02
N LYS A 137 -1.75 7.62 7.30
CA LYS A 137 -2.31 6.29 7.57
C LYS A 137 -1.31 5.15 7.34
N HIS A 138 -0.47 5.25 6.32
CA HIS A 138 0.58 4.27 6.07
C HIS A 138 1.59 4.22 7.24
N TRP A 139 1.87 5.37 7.86
CA TRP A 139 2.69 5.43 9.08
C TRP A 139 1.94 5.07 10.36
N GLU A 140 0.61 5.21 10.40
CA GLU A 140 -0.22 4.60 11.46
C GLU A 140 -0.15 3.06 11.37
N HIS A 141 -0.29 2.49 10.17
CA HIS A 141 -0.11 1.04 9.91
C HIS A 141 1.30 0.55 10.29
N HIS A 142 2.37 1.27 9.93
CA HIS A 142 3.74 0.89 10.33
C HIS A 142 3.98 0.94 11.84
N ASN A 143 3.33 1.84 12.58
CA ASN A 143 3.50 1.97 14.03
C ASN A 143 2.60 1.02 14.84
N HIS A 144 1.47 0.60 14.28
CA HIS A 144 0.43 -0.20 14.95
C HIS A 144 0.06 -1.46 14.17
N THR A 145 1.00 -2.06 13.44
CA THR A 145 0.73 -3.16 12.48
C THR A 145 -0.06 -4.29 13.13
N GLY A 146 -1.22 -4.62 12.57
CA GLY A 146 -2.10 -5.67 13.04
C GLY A 146 -2.72 -5.43 14.42
N GLU A 147 -2.70 -4.21 14.97
CA GLU A 147 -3.43 -3.85 16.19
C GLU A 147 -4.93 -3.61 15.87
N PRO A 148 -5.86 -4.42 16.42
CA PRO A 148 -7.29 -4.26 16.14
C PRO A 148 -7.80 -2.85 16.46
N CYS A 149 -8.62 -2.31 15.56
CA CYS A 149 -9.20 -0.96 15.62
C CYS A 149 -8.22 0.22 15.50
N VAL A 150 -6.90 0.02 15.68
CA VAL A 150 -5.88 1.09 15.62
C VAL A 150 -5.22 1.15 14.24
N ASP A 151 -4.81 -0.01 13.72
CA ASP A 151 -4.28 -0.12 12.35
C ASP A 151 -5.37 0.24 11.32
N PRO A 152 -5.15 1.23 10.42
CA PRO A 152 -6.10 1.55 9.36
C PRO A 152 -6.26 0.44 8.32
N ASP A 153 -5.28 -0.47 8.21
CA ASP A 153 -5.23 -1.53 7.20
C ASP A 153 -5.64 -2.90 7.76
N PHE A 154 -5.76 -3.09 9.08
CA PHE A 154 -6.16 -4.36 9.68
C PHE A 154 -7.68 -4.54 9.80
N HIS A 155 -8.14 -5.79 9.82
CA HIS A 155 -9.57 -6.10 9.88
C HIS A 155 -10.19 -5.77 11.25
N ARG A 156 -11.39 -5.17 11.25
CA ARG A 156 -12.13 -4.88 12.48
C ARG A 156 -12.91 -6.10 12.96
N GLY A 157 -12.18 -7.11 13.44
CA GLY A 157 -12.72 -8.36 13.97
C GLY A 157 -13.28 -9.36 12.94
N ASN A 158 -13.43 -8.97 11.66
CA ASN A 158 -13.91 -9.86 10.59
C ASN A 158 -12.89 -9.92 9.42
N PRO A 159 -12.05 -10.97 9.33
CA PRO A 159 -11.04 -11.11 8.28
C PRO A 159 -11.60 -11.54 6.90
N ASN A 160 -12.92 -11.57 6.70
CA ASN A 160 -13.49 -11.91 5.40
C ASN A 160 -12.99 -10.95 4.29
N LEU A 161 -12.45 -11.52 3.20
CA LEU A 161 -11.85 -10.80 2.08
C LEU A 161 -12.65 -9.59 1.57
N LEU A 162 -13.97 -9.74 1.37
CA LEU A 162 -14.79 -8.66 0.79
C LEU A 162 -15.14 -7.61 1.84
N VAL A 163 -15.39 -8.02 3.08
CA VAL A 163 -15.65 -7.10 4.21
C VAL A 163 -14.42 -6.26 4.49
N TRP A 164 -13.25 -6.90 4.60
CA TRP A 164 -11.98 -6.24 4.86
C TRP A 164 -11.54 -5.35 3.70
N PHE A 165 -11.67 -5.79 2.43
CA PHE A 165 -11.43 -4.92 1.27
C PHE A 165 -12.32 -3.68 1.29
N THR A 166 -13.60 -3.82 1.64
CA THR A 166 -14.53 -2.69 1.76
C THR A 166 -14.12 -1.74 2.89
N GLN A 167 -13.72 -2.27 4.05
CA GLN A 167 -13.20 -1.47 5.18
C GLN A 167 -11.92 -0.70 4.81
N PHE A 168 -11.02 -1.32 4.05
CA PHE A 168 -9.81 -0.71 3.52
C PHE A 168 -10.15 0.44 2.54
N MET A 169 -10.95 0.17 1.50
CA MET A 169 -11.30 1.18 0.49
C MET A 169 -12.03 2.40 1.10
N VAL A 170 -13.01 2.17 1.98
CA VAL A 170 -13.72 3.25 2.70
C VAL A 170 -12.81 4.01 3.66
N SER A 171 -11.72 3.40 4.15
CA SER A 171 -10.73 4.08 4.99
C SER A 171 -9.86 5.08 4.22
N TYR A 172 -9.76 4.99 2.89
CA TYR A 172 -8.90 5.86 2.08
C TYR A 172 -9.63 6.80 1.13
N MET A 173 -10.85 6.44 0.70
CA MET A 173 -11.65 7.25 -0.22
C MET A 173 -12.30 8.47 0.45
N THR A 174 -12.47 9.57 -0.30
CA THR A 174 -13.09 10.81 0.20
C THR A 174 -14.07 11.44 -0.80
N LEU A 175 -15.07 12.18 -0.33
CA LEU A 175 -16.03 12.85 -1.25
C LEU A 175 -15.36 13.86 -2.20
N PRO A 176 -14.40 14.71 -1.78
CA PRO A 176 -13.70 15.62 -2.70
C PRO A 176 -12.87 14.90 -3.78
N GLN A 177 -12.41 13.67 -3.52
CA GLN A 177 -11.75 12.84 -4.53
C GLN A 177 -12.71 12.47 -5.66
N PHE A 178 -13.92 11.99 -5.34
CA PHE A 178 -14.92 11.67 -6.37
C PHE A 178 -15.35 12.89 -7.19
N LEU A 179 -15.43 14.07 -6.57
CA LEU A 179 -15.69 15.32 -7.30
C LEU A 179 -14.56 15.67 -8.29
N LYS A 180 -13.28 15.48 -7.91
CA LYS A 180 -12.13 15.65 -8.82
C LYS A 180 -12.17 14.64 -9.98
N ILE A 181 -12.47 13.37 -9.70
CA ILE A 181 -12.61 12.32 -10.74
C ILE A 181 -13.75 12.67 -11.70
N ALA A 182 -14.91 13.09 -11.20
CA ALA A 182 -16.06 13.47 -12.03
C ALA A 182 -15.77 14.71 -12.91
N ALA A 183 -15.12 15.74 -12.35
CA ALA A 183 -14.68 16.90 -13.11
C ALA A 183 -13.67 16.52 -14.20
N TRP A 184 -12.69 15.68 -13.87
CA TRP A 184 -11.68 15.20 -14.82
C TRP A 184 -12.30 14.34 -15.94
N SER A 185 -13.26 13.47 -15.61
CA SER A 185 -14.03 12.69 -16.60
C SER A 185 -14.75 13.60 -17.61
N ASN A 186 -15.34 14.70 -17.16
CA ASN A 186 -15.97 15.68 -18.05
C ASN A 186 -14.95 16.40 -18.94
N VAL A 187 -13.77 16.75 -18.43
CA VAL A 187 -12.67 17.30 -19.25
C VAL A 187 -12.22 16.29 -20.32
N LEU A 188 -12.12 15.00 -19.97
CA LEU A 188 -11.77 13.94 -20.92
C LEU A 188 -12.87 13.70 -21.97
N LEU A 189 -14.16 13.81 -21.61
CA LEU A 189 -15.29 13.74 -22.55
C LEU A 189 -15.22 14.91 -23.55
N LEU A 190 -14.95 16.13 -23.09
CA LEU A 190 -14.76 17.31 -23.94
C LEU A 190 -13.52 17.19 -24.84
N ALA A 191 -12.47 16.51 -24.36
CA ALA A 191 -11.31 16.13 -25.17
C ALA A 191 -11.54 14.89 -26.07
N GLY A 192 -12.78 14.40 -26.18
CA GLY A 192 -13.19 13.35 -27.12
C GLY A 192 -12.89 11.91 -26.70
N ALA A 193 -12.40 11.66 -25.47
CA ALA A 193 -12.20 10.30 -24.94
C ALA A 193 -13.56 9.65 -24.63
N PRO A 194 -13.96 8.54 -25.29
CA PRO A 194 -15.29 7.96 -25.12
C PRO A 194 -15.56 7.50 -23.68
N LEU A 195 -16.81 7.68 -23.21
CA LEU A 195 -17.20 7.29 -21.85
C LEU A 195 -16.93 5.81 -21.57
N ALA A 196 -17.14 4.92 -22.53
CA ALA A 196 -16.85 3.48 -22.38
C ALA A 196 -15.36 3.21 -22.10
N ASN A 197 -14.45 3.93 -22.77
CA ASN A 197 -13.02 3.84 -22.54
C ASN A 197 -12.64 4.39 -21.16
N GLN A 198 -13.28 5.49 -20.72
CA GLN A 198 -13.08 6.01 -19.36
C GLN A 198 -13.57 5.01 -18.30
N LEU A 199 -14.75 4.43 -18.45
CA LEU A 199 -15.28 3.43 -17.51
C LEU A 199 -14.38 2.19 -17.42
N LEU A 200 -13.80 1.73 -18.54
CA LEU A 200 -12.89 0.58 -18.55
C LEU A 200 -11.50 0.93 -18.01
N PHE A 201 -10.85 1.96 -18.57
CA PHE A 201 -9.43 2.26 -18.35
C PHE A 201 -9.16 3.28 -17.24
N MET A 202 -10.13 4.13 -16.87
CA MET A 202 -10.00 5.11 -15.77
C MET A 202 -10.80 4.72 -14.51
N THR A 203 -11.81 3.85 -14.63
CA THR A 203 -12.60 3.39 -13.46
C THR A 203 -12.32 1.92 -13.11
N ALA A 204 -12.55 0.96 -14.02
CA ALA A 204 -12.41 -0.46 -13.69
C ALA A 204 -10.95 -0.89 -13.44
N ALA A 205 -9.99 -0.40 -14.25
CA ALA A 205 -8.57 -0.71 -14.08
C ALA A 205 -8.00 -0.30 -12.70
N PRO A 206 -8.15 0.95 -12.20
CA PRO A 206 -7.64 1.31 -10.86
C PRO A 206 -8.41 0.65 -9.71
N ILE A 207 -9.68 0.23 -9.90
CA ILE A 207 -10.41 -0.56 -8.90
C ILE A 207 -9.81 -1.97 -8.77
N LEU A 208 -9.52 -2.64 -9.89
CA LEU A 208 -8.87 -3.96 -9.88
C LEU A 208 -7.43 -3.89 -9.33
N SER A 209 -6.69 -2.83 -9.68
CA SER A 209 -5.37 -2.54 -9.10
C SER A 209 -5.44 -2.35 -7.58
N ALA A 210 -6.46 -1.66 -7.06
CA ALA A 210 -6.63 -1.47 -5.62
C ALA A 210 -6.92 -2.81 -4.92
N PHE A 211 -7.66 -3.71 -5.57
CA PHE A 211 -7.86 -5.07 -5.10
C PHE A 211 -6.57 -5.91 -5.14
N ARG A 212 -5.75 -5.82 -6.20
CA ARG A 212 -4.41 -6.47 -6.25
C ARG A 212 -3.54 -6.00 -5.09
N LEU A 213 -3.42 -4.69 -4.93
CA LEU A 213 -2.62 -4.05 -3.88
C LEU A 213 -3.07 -4.53 -2.49
N PHE A 214 -4.36 -4.43 -2.19
CA PHE A 214 -4.92 -4.93 -0.94
C PHE A 214 -4.67 -6.44 -0.76
N TYR A 215 -4.87 -7.25 -1.80
CA TYR A 215 -4.74 -8.70 -1.68
C TYR A 215 -3.30 -9.14 -1.34
N TYR A 216 -2.30 -8.68 -2.09
CA TYR A 216 -0.91 -9.07 -1.91
C TYR A 216 -0.15 -8.23 -0.88
N GLY A 217 -0.57 -6.98 -0.65
CA GLY A 217 0.07 -6.02 0.25
C GLY A 217 -0.58 -5.86 1.61
N THR A 218 -1.80 -6.34 1.83
CA THR A 218 -2.50 -6.20 3.12
C THR A 218 -3.09 -7.54 3.59
N TYR A 219 -3.95 -8.14 2.77
CA TYR A 219 -4.69 -9.35 3.09
C TYR A 219 -3.75 -10.55 3.31
N VAL A 220 -3.00 -11.00 2.30
CA VAL A 220 -2.12 -12.18 2.44
C VAL A 220 -1.01 -11.99 3.49
N PRO A 221 -0.32 -10.82 3.58
CA PRO A 221 0.64 -10.54 4.64
C PRO A 221 0.05 -10.66 6.05
N HIS A 222 -1.13 -10.08 6.29
CA HIS A 222 -1.68 -9.89 7.64
C HIS A 222 -2.93 -10.74 7.95
N HIS A 223 -3.30 -11.71 7.11
CA HIS A 223 -4.45 -12.58 7.38
C HIS A 223 -4.21 -13.43 8.64
N PRO A 224 -5.12 -13.46 9.62
CA PRO A 224 -4.96 -14.27 10.83
C PRO A 224 -4.95 -15.77 10.49
N GLU A 225 -4.32 -16.59 11.32
CA GLU A 225 -4.52 -18.04 11.25
C GLU A 225 -5.90 -18.42 11.81
N LYS A 226 -6.42 -19.61 11.48
CA LYS A 226 -7.75 -20.03 11.94
C LYS A 226 -7.77 -20.11 13.47
N GLY A 227 -8.63 -19.29 14.10
CA GLY A 227 -8.74 -19.19 15.55
C GLY A 227 -7.84 -18.11 16.19
N HIS A 228 -6.98 -17.42 15.42
CA HIS A 228 -6.22 -16.28 15.94
C HIS A 228 -7.11 -15.04 16.08
N THR A 229 -7.16 -14.47 17.28
CA THR A 229 -8.02 -13.32 17.65
C THR A 229 -7.27 -12.14 18.26
N GLY A 230 -5.95 -12.27 18.47
CA GLY A 230 -5.10 -11.22 19.02
C GLY A 230 -4.51 -10.28 17.95
N PRO A 231 -3.63 -9.34 18.34
CA PRO A 231 -2.90 -8.51 17.39
C PRO A 231 -1.92 -9.34 16.53
N MET A 232 -1.57 -8.82 15.35
CA MET A 232 -0.65 -9.41 14.38
C MET A 232 0.51 -8.44 14.06
N PRO A 233 1.46 -8.24 15.00
CA PRO A 233 2.52 -7.25 14.85
C PRO A 233 3.47 -7.63 13.71
N TRP A 234 4.12 -6.64 13.08
CA TRP A 234 4.80 -6.79 11.78
C TRP A 234 5.82 -7.94 11.68
N GLN A 235 6.37 -8.38 12.81
CA GLN A 235 7.29 -9.52 12.90
C GLN A 235 6.65 -10.84 12.46
N VAL A 236 5.32 -10.97 12.44
CA VAL A 236 4.57 -12.15 11.95
C VAL A 236 3.94 -11.94 10.56
N SER A 237 4.09 -10.78 9.93
CA SER A 237 3.62 -10.52 8.58
C SER A 237 4.28 -11.46 7.57
N ARG A 238 3.51 -12.02 6.64
CA ARG A 238 4.03 -13.03 5.71
C ARG A 238 4.97 -12.44 4.66
N THR A 239 5.87 -13.30 4.19
CA THR A 239 6.82 -12.99 3.11
C THR A 239 6.84 -14.12 2.09
N SER A 240 6.66 -13.74 0.82
CA SER A 240 6.43 -14.65 -0.30
C SER A 240 7.56 -15.67 -0.51
N SER A 241 7.16 -16.84 -1.03
CA SER A 241 8.04 -17.89 -1.54
C SER A 241 8.22 -17.84 -3.05
N ALA A 242 7.49 -16.96 -3.75
CA ALA A 242 7.48 -16.86 -5.20
C ALA A 242 8.86 -16.49 -5.79
N SER A 243 9.09 -16.82 -7.06
CA SER A 243 10.27 -16.35 -7.78
C SER A 243 10.26 -14.82 -7.93
N ARG A 244 11.43 -14.21 -8.14
CA ARG A 244 11.53 -12.74 -8.29
C ARG A 244 10.60 -12.19 -9.38
N LEU A 245 10.49 -12.86 -10.53
CA LEU A 245 9.60 -12.42 -11.61
C LEU A 245 8.12 -12.50 -11.21
N GLN A 246 7.70 -13.58 -10.54
CA GLN A 246 6.33 -13.72 -10.04
C GLN A 246 6.02 -12.64 -8.99
N SER A 247 6.92 -12.43 -8.02
CA SER A 247 6.80 -11.41 -6.97
C SER A 247 6.73 -9.98 -7.53
N PHE A 248 7.40 -9.69 -8.67
CA PHE A 248 7.21 -8.43 -9.40
C PHE A 248 5.81 -8.34 -10.03
N LEU A 249 5.36 -9.40 -10.70
CA LEU A 249 4.08 -9.43 -11.42
C LEU A 249 2.85 -9.53 -10.49
N THR A 250 2.98 -10.04 -9.26
CA THR A 250 1.90 -10.08 -8.27
C THR A 250 1.63 -8.69 -7.70
N CYS A 251 2.67 -8.00 -7.19
CA CYS A 251 2.52 -6.66 -6.63
C CYS A 251 3.88 -5.94 -6.42
N TYR A 252 4.75 -5.86 -7.43
CA TYR A 252 6.01 -5.08 -7.35
C TYR A 252 6.90 -5.44 -6.13
N HIS A 253 7.04 -6.72 -5.80
CA HIS A 253 7.74 -7.23 -4.61
C HIS A 253 7.12 -6.87 -3.25
N PHE A 254 5.94 -6.26 -3.21
CA PHE A 254 5.24 -5.92 -1.97
C PHE A 254 4.65 -7.14 -1.24
N ASP A 255 4.71 -8.32 -1.88
CA ASP A 255 4.50 -9.63 -1.27
C ASP A 255 5.69 -10.10 -0.37
N LEU A 256 6.79 -9.33 -0.32
CA LEU A 256 7.89 -9.45 0.63
C LEU A 256 7.67 -8.52 1.84
N HIS A 257 6.50 -8.64 2.47
CA HIS A 257 5.98 -7.62 3.37
C HIS A 257 6.73 -7.54 4.71
N TRP A 258 7.24 -8.67 5.22
CA TRP A 258 8.15 -8.68 6.37
C TRP A 258 9.42 -7.86 6.09
N GLU A 259 10.04 -8.07 4.93
CA GLU A 259 11.23 -7.32 4.51
C GLU A 259 10.93 -5.83 4.35
N HIS A 260 9.70 -5.46 3.95
CA HIS A 260 9.25 -4.08 3.87
C HIS A 260 9.13 -3.41 5.26
N HIS A 261 8.41 -4.00 6.22
CA HIS A 261 8.36 -3.46 7.59
C HIS A 261 9.72 -3.40 8.26
N ARG A 262 10.62 -4.34 7.92
CA ARG A 262 11.94 -4.40 8.51
C ARG A 262 12.91 -3.33 7.99
N TRP A 263 12.81 -3.01 6.71
CA TRP A 263 13.63 -2.01 6.06
C TRP A 263 12.73 -1.06 5.24
N PRO A 264 11.91 -0.21 5.88
CA PRO A 264 11.01 0.72 5.18
C PRO A 264 11.77 1.74 4.31
N TYR A 265 13.04 2.00 4.63
CA TYR A 265 13.97 2.77 3.79
C TYR A 265 14.55 1.99 2.59
N ALA A 266 14.05 0.79 2.29
CA ALA A 266 14.31 0.07 1.05
C ALA A 266 13.17 0.31 0.04
N PRO A 267 13.44 0.86 -1.16
CA PRO A 267 12.42 0.95 -2.19
C PRO A 267 12.02 -0.43 -2.71
N TRP A 268 10.80 -0.56 -3.26
CA TRP A 268 10.22 -1.85 -3.66
C TRP A 268 11.16 -2.75 -4.49
N TRP A 269 11.92 -2.17 -5.41
CA TRP A 269 12.83 -2.88 -6.33
C TRP A 269 14.07 -3.49 -5.65
N GLU A 270 14.37 -3.08 -4.42
CA GLU A 270 15.42 -3.63 -3.56
C GLU A 270 14.90 -4.62 -2.49
N LEU A 271 13.58 -4.81 -2.34
CA LEU A 271 13.03 -5.84 -1.42
C LEU A 271 13.57 -7.26 -1.69
N PRO A 272 13.80 -7.72 -2.95
CA PRO A 272 14.45 -9.02 -3.20
C PRO A 272 15.89 -9.13 -2.69
N LYS A 273 16.59 -8.02 -2.50
CA LYS A 273 17.93 -7.95 -1.89
C LYS A 273 17.82 -7.97 -0.37
N CYS A 274 16.82 -7.31 0.21
CA CYS A 274 16.45 -7.47 1.62
C CYS A 274 16.10 -8.93 1.95
N ARG A 275 15.35 -9.60 1.07
CA ARG A 275 15.03 -11.05 1.14
C ARG A 275 16.28 -11.92 1.12
N ALA A 276 17.25 -11.59 0.29
CA ALA A 276 18.53 -12.29 0.21
C ALA A 276 19.42 -12.05 1.45
N ILE A 277 19.36 -10.85 2.05
CA ILE A 277 20.03 -10.52 3.31
C ILE A 277 19.43 -11.34 4.46
N ALA A 278 18.10 -11.34 4.62
CA ALA A 278 17.40 -12.10 5.65
C ALA A 278 17.75 -13.59 5.59
N ARG A 279 17.56 -14.23 4.43
CA ARG A 279 17.89 -15.66 4.24
C ARG A 279 19.36 -16.00 4.47
N ARG A 280 20.30 -15.09 4.17
CA ARG A 280 21.73 -15.29 4.47
C ARG A 280 22.06 -15.17 5.95
N ALA A 281 21.31 -14.35 6.70
CA ALA A 281 21.42 -14.28 8.15
C ALA A 281 20.79 -15.50 8.85
N ASP A 282 19.74 -16.09 8.28
CA ASP A 282 19.16 -17.36 8.75
C ASP A 282 20.07 -18.58 8.48
N LEU A 283 20.88 -18.51 7.44
CA LEU A 283 21.86 -19.55 7.06
C LEU A 283 23.27 -19.29 7.62
N ALA A 284 23.49 -18.19 8.34
CA ALA A 284 24.76 -17.95 9.01
C ALA A 284 24.86 -18.89 10.23
N PRO A 285 26.02 -19.55 10.47
CA PRO A 285 26.20 -20.30 11.71
C PRO A 285 26.05 -19.35 12.90
N ALA A 286 25.33 -19.79 13.92
CA ALA A 286 25.15 -19.01 15.14
C ALA A 286 26.52 -18.58 15.70
N PRO A 287 26.66 -17.35 16.24
CA PRO A 287 27.88 -16.94 16.94
C PRO A 287 28.27 -18.00 17.96
N LEU A 288 29.53 -18.45 17.95
CA LEU A 288 30.03 -19.39 18.94
C LEU A 288 29.69 -18.86 20.35
N PRO A 289 29.17 -19.71 21.26
CA PRO A 289 28.79 -19.25 22.59
C PRO A 289 29.92 -18.47 23.23
N VAL A 290 29.66 -17.21 23.58
CA VAL A 290 30.60 -16.40 24.36
C VAL A 290 30.89 -17.20 25.63
N PRO A 291 32.16 -17.54 25.93
CA PRO A 291 32.48 -18.33 27.10
C PRO A 291 31.90 -17.64 28.33
N LEU A 292 31.03 -18.35 29.07
CA LEU A 292 30.51 -17.85 30.33
C LEU A 292 31.70 -17.49 31.22
N PRO A 293 31.68 -16.33 31.92
CA PRO A 293 32.73 -16.02 32.87
C PRO A 293 32.82 -17.17 33.87
N ALA A 294 34.03 -17.66 34.11
CA ALA A 294 34.24 -18.83 34.95
C ALA A 294 33.56 -18.62 36.32
N PRO A 295 32.86 -19.64 36.86
CA PRO A 295 32.13 -19.48 38.11
C PRO A 295 33.09 -19.01 39.19
N ALA A 296 32.73 -17.91 39.88
CA ALA A 296 33.58 -17.31 40.89
C ALA A 296 33.93 -18.37 41.94
N SER A 297 35.23 -18.59 42.16
CA SER A 297 35.74 -19.60 43.09
C SER A 297 35.17 -19.35 44.48
N ALA A 298 34.41 -20.30 45.00
CA ALA A 298 33.87 -20.23 46.35
C ALA A 298 35.00 -20.05 47.38
N PRO A 299 34.82 -19.24 48.44
CA PRO A 299 35.85 -19.01 49.43
C PRO A 299 36.19 -20.33 50.14
N ALA A 300 37.49 -20.64 50.21
CA ALA A 300 37.96 -21.88 50.82
C ALA A 300 37.74 -21.87 52.34
N THR A 301 36.80 -22.69 52.81
CA THR A 301 36.70 -23.06 54.23
C THR A 301 37.70 -24.18 54.55
N ALA A 302 38.40 -24.05 55.68
CA ALA A 302 39.49 -24.96 56.04
C ALA A 302 38.97 -26.36 56.43
N ALA A 303 39.77 -27.39 56.13
CA ALA A 303 39.43 -28.78 56.40
C ALA A 303 39.64 -29.17 57.88
N ALA A 304 38.80 -30.09 58.35
CA ALA A 304 39.07 -30.95 59.51
C ALA A 304 38.89 -32.42 59.06
N ALA A 305 39.78 -33.32 59.47
CA ALA A 305 39.90 -34.65 58.88
C ALA A 305 39.48 -35.78 59.85
N ALA A 306 38.88 -36.83 59.29
CA ALA A 306 38.76 -38.16 59.89
C ALA A 306 38.69 -39.24 58.79
N ALA A 307 39.23 -40.42 59.07
CA ALA A 307 39.29 -41.57 58.14
C ALA A 307 39.34 -42.89 58.96
N PRO A 308 39.51 -44.09 58.37
CA PRO A 308 38.39 -44.86 57.81
C PRO A 308 38.31 -46.32 58.33
N THR A 309 37.21 -47.05 58.08
CA THR A 309 37.09 -48.47 58.45
C THR A 309 36.35 -49.35 57.43
N ALA A 310 37.12 -50.28 56.81
CA ALA A 310 36.81 -51.67 56.38
C ALA A 310 35.53 -52.07 55.58
N ALA A 311 35.72 -53.09 54.73
CA ALA A 311 34.69 -53.88 54.01
C ALA A 311 34.56 -55.30 54.69
N PRO A 312 34.06 -56.44 54.10
CA PRO A 312 33.85 -56.87 52.70
C PRO A 312 32.35 -57.19 52.39
N SER A 313 31.84 -58.10 51.54
CA SER A 313 32.35 -59.26 50.75
C SER A 313 31.37 -59.72 49.64
N ASN A 314 31.83 -60.67 48.79
CA ASN A 314 31.09 -61.57 47.86
C ASN A 314 30.40 -60.94 46.62
N ALA A 315 30.53 -61.41 45.36
CA ALA A 315 30.73 -62.75 44.72
C ALA A 315 29.44 -63.59 44.59
N SER A 316 29.12 -64.30 43.50
CA SER A 316 29.72 -64.42 42.14
C SER A 316 28.76 -65.18 41.18
N SER A 317 29.18 -65.38 39.91
CA SER A 317 28.69 -66.43 38.95
C SER A 317 27.37 -66.20 38.16
N LEU A 318 27.07 -66.83 37.00
CA LEU A 318 27.87 -67.40 35.87
C LEU A 318 26.95 -67.64 34.62
N THR A 319 27.59 -67.80 33.44
CA THR A 319 27.24 -68.51 32.18
C THR A 319 26.04 -69.50 32.12
N SER A 320 25.43 -69.90 30.97
CA SER A 320 25.49 -69.52 29.53
C SER A 320 24.56 -70.44 28.67
N ALA A 321 24.24 -70.04 27.42
CA ALA A 321 23.66 -70.89 26.32
C ALA A 321 22.22 -71.42 26.56
N SER A 322 21.45 -71.97 25.60
CA SER A 322 21.65 -72.26 24.15
C SER A 322 20.31 -72.26 23.40
N ALA A 323 20.31 -72.12 22.07
CA ALA A 323 19.16 -72.44 21.18
C ALA A 323 19.24 -73.90 20.67
N PRO A 324 18.19 -74.51 20.08
CA PRO A 324 17.92 -74.34 18.63
C PRO A 324 16.43 -74.50 18.15
N THR A 325 16.19 -74.21 16.84
CA THR A 325 15.18 -74.79 15.87
C THR A 325 13.75 -75.18 16.30
N GLY A 326 12.68 -74.95 15.51
CA GLY A 326 12.54 -74.38 14.16
C GLY A 326 11.15 -74.71 13.52
N THR A 327 10.87 -74.26 12.28
CA THR A 327 9.67 -74.54 11.42
C THR A 327 8.29 -74.14 12.01
N ASP A 328 7.32 -73.52 11.30
CA ASP A 328 6.87 -73.66 9.90
C ASP A 328 6.01 -72.46 9.41
N GLY A 329 5.73 -72.40 8.09
CA GLY A 329 4.48 -71.82 7.53
C GLY A 329 4.48 -70.33 7.07
N PRO A 330 3.65 -69.91 6.06
CA PRO A 330 3.91 -68.66 5.33
C PRO A 330 2.75 -67.63 5.15
N ALA A 331 3.15 -66.36 5.14
CA ALA A 331 2.59 -65.28 4.28
C ALA A 331 1.15 -64.73 4.61
N PRO A 332 0.54 -63.80 3.82
CA PRO A 332 0.51 -62.40 4.29
C PRO A 332 -0.85 -61.66 4.17
N ALA A 333 -1.03 -60.57 4.93
CA ALA A 333 -2.13 -59.61 4.74
C ALA A 333 -1.75 -58.18 5.17
N ALA A 334 -2.44 -57.17 4.63
CA ALA A 334 -2.19 -55.75 4.89
C ALA A 334 -3.03 -55.19 6.05
N VAL A 335 -2.56 -54.08 6.65
CA VAL A 335 -3.30 -53.32 7.69
C VAL A 335 -4.38 -52.45 7.03
N PRO A 336 -5.63 -52.45 7.51
CA PRO A 336 -6.73 -51.72 6.88
C PRO A 336 -6.83 -50.25 7.31
N VAL A 337 -7.46 -49.44 6.45
CA VAL A 337 -7.99 -48.11 6.78
C VAL A 337 -9.31 -48.26 7.54
N CYS A 338 -9.58 -47.39 8.51
CA CYS A 338 -10.90 -47.30 9.13
C CYS A 338 -11.36 -45.86 9.38
N ALA A 339 -12.51 -45.53 8.81
CA ALA A 339 -13.47 -44.52 9.27
C ALA A 339 -14.82 -45.26 9.39
N THR A 340 -15.84 -44.85 10.12
CA THR A 340 -16.19 -43.53 10.73
C THR A 340 -16.49 -43.74 12.25
N SER A 341 -17.12 -42.88 13.06
CA SER A 341 -18.38 -42.13 12.88
C SER A 341 -18.58 -40.97 13.88
N SER A 342 -19.61 -40.18 13.59
CA SER A 342 -20.41 -39.30 14.48
C SER A 342 -20.61 -39.80 15.91
N SER A 343 -20.86 -38.95 16.92
CA SER A 343 -21.06 -37.47 16.93
C SER A 343 -21.07 -36.93 18.36
N ASP A 344 -20.70 -35.65 18.54
CA ASP A 344 -21.33 -34.80 19.56
C ASP A 344 -21.38 -33.34 19.11
N GLY A 345 -22.41 -32.61 19.57
CA GLY A 345 -22.77 -31.28 19.10
C GLY A 345 -22.38 -30.16 20.07
N GLU A 346 -21.08 -29.86 20.19
CA GLU A 346 -20.62 -28.81 21.10
C GLU A 346 -20.71 -27.40 20.46
N ALA A 347 -21.48 -26.51 21.09
CA ALA A 347 -21.67 -25.15 20.60
C ALA A 347 -20.40 -24.31 20.80
N GLN A 348 -19.71 -24.00 19.69
CA GLN A 348 -18.57 -23.08 19.67
C GLN A 348 -18.92 -21.77 20.42
N PRO A 349 -18.12 -21.35 21.43
CA PRO A 349 -18.38 -20.09 22.12
C PRO A 349 -18.24 -18.95 21.12
N MET A 350 -19.21 -18.03 21.10
CA MET A 350 -19.10 -16.78 20.34
C MET A 350 -18.01 -15.90 20.96
N VAL A 351 -16.76 -16.11 20.54
CA VAL A 351 -15.64 -15.24 20.91
C VAL A 351 -15.99 -13.83 20.48
N SER A 352 -16.09 -12.92 21.45
CA SER A 352 -16.59 -11.58 21.24
C SER A 352 -15.65 -10.81 20.32
N SER A 353 -16.10 -10.48 19.10
CA SER A 353 -15.36 -9.61 18.20
C SER A 353 -15.00 -8.30 18.90
N PRO A 354 -13.75 -7.80 18.78
CA PRO A 354 -13.35 -6.56 19.45
C PRO A 354 -14.27 -5.41 19.00
N SER A 355 -15.00 -4.84 19.95
CA SER A 355 -16.00 -3.80 19.72
C SER A 355 -15.32 -2.46 19.45
N CYS A 356 -14.88 -2.26 18.21
CA CYS A 356 -14.30 -1.01 17.72
C CYS A 356 -15.32 0.16 17.77
N SER A 357 -15.52 0.70 18.97
CA SER A 357 -16.24 1.97 19.17
C SER A 357 -15.52 3.07 18.37
N PRO A 358 -16.23 3.95 17.66
CA PRO A 358 -15.60 5.04 16.95
C PRO A 358 -14.97 6.01 17.97
N SER A 359 -13.65 6.07 18.01
CA SER A 359 -12.94 7.05 18.84
C SER A 359 -13.41 8.46 18.48
N PRO A 360 -13.70 9.33 19.47
CA PRO A 360 -14.05 10.71 19.18
C PRO A 360 -12.86 11.39 18.51
N SER A 361 -13.06 11.86 17.27
CA SER A 361 -12.12 12.77 16.63
C SER A 361 -11.88 13.98 17.52
N SER A 362 -10.66 14.53 17.53
CA SER A 362 -10.26 15.69 18.32
C SER A 362 -10.96 16.98 17.86
N ALA A 363 -12.24 17.09 18.21
CA ALA A 363 -13.10 18.21 17.89
C ALA A 363 -12.68 19.45 18.68
N SER A 364 -11.94 20.35 18.04
CA SER A 364 -11.79 21.73 18.51
C SER A 364 -13.18 22.33 18.73
N SER A 365 -13.44 22.86 19.94
CA SER A 365 -14.78 23.10 20.45
C SER A 365 -15.65 23.97 19.53
N PRO A 366 -16.92 23.59 19.25
CA PRO A 366 -17.73 24.21 18.19
C PRO A 366 -18.17 25.67 18.48
N LEU A 367 -18.01 26.14 19.72
CA LEU A 367 -18.63 27.39 20.21
C LEU A 367 -17.99 28.70 19.70
N SER A 368 -16.83 28.68 19.05
CA SER A 368 -16.18 29.92 18.53
C SER A 368 -16.36 30.18 17.02
N ARG A 369 -16.85 29.23 16.21
CA ARG A 369 -16.99 29.44 14.75
C ARG A 369 -18.38 29.90 14.29
N ALA A 370 -19.44 29.60 15.04
CA ALA A 370 -20.82 29.96 14.67
C ALA A 370 -21.04 31.49 14.61
N ALA A 371 -20.40 32.25 15.51
CA ALA A 371 -20.59 33.71 15.63
C ALA A 371 -20.07 34.53 14.44
N MET A 372 -19.11 34.01 13.67
CA MET A 372 -18.52 34.71 12.51
C MET A 372 -19.34 34.50 11.22
N VAL A 373 -19.94 33.32 11.03
CA VAL A 373 -20.65 32.99 9.77
C VAL A 373 -22.02 33.69 9.71
N GLY A 374 -22.71 33.84 10.84
CA GLY A 374 -24.07 34.39 10.91
C GLY A 374 -24.23 35.85 10.46
N LYS A 375 -23.14 36.63 10.37
CA LYS A 375 -23.19 38.03 9.89
C LYS A 375 -22.98 38.19 8.38
N GLY A 376 -22.30 37.26 7.71
CA GLY A 376 -22.01 37.37 6.27
C GLY A 376 -23.21 37.04 5.37
N VAL A 377 -24.07 36.10 5.79
CA VAL A 377 -25.10 35.52 4.92
C VAL A 377 -26.34 36.43 4.75
N LYS A 378 -26.68 37.27 5.75
CA LYS A 378 -27.83 38.18 5.63
C LYS A 378 -27.63 39.26 4.56
N GLY A 379 -26.45 39.90 4.53
CA GLY A 379 -26.18 41.00 3.60
C GLY A 379 -26.19 40.62 2.12
N LEU A 380 -26.04 39.34 1.78
CA LEU A 380 -26.04 38.88 0.37
C LEU A 380 -27.44 38.56 -0.18
N VAL A 381 -28.48 38.49 0.68
CA VAL A 381 -29.84 38.10 0.28
C VAL A 381 -30.73 39.31 0.00
N GLU A 382 -30.43 40.47 0.57
CA GLU A 382 -31.22 41.70 0.35
C GLU A 382 -30.85 42.39 -0.98
N SER A 383 -29.57 42.41 -1.38
CA SER A 383 -29.15 42.95 -2.70
C SER A 383 -29.54 42.10 -3.92
N ALA A 384 -30.20 40.96 -3.73
CA ALA A 384 -30.61 40.04 -4.80
C ALA A 384 -32.12 40.11 -5.13
N LYS A 385 -32.86 41.07 -4.56
CA LYS A 385 -34.32 41.23 -4.76
C LYS A 385 -34.75 42.48 -5.52
N GLU A 386 -33.83 43.37 -5.87
CA GLU A 386 -34.14 44.66 -6.53
C GLU A 386 -33.71 44.67 -8.01
N LEU A 387 -34.08 43.61 -8.75
CA LEU A 387 -33.98 43.53 -10.21
C LEU A 387 -34.98 42.50 -10.74
N VAL A 388 -35.57 42.80 -11.90
CA VAL A 388 -36.72 42.11 -12.54
C VAL A 388 -38.09 42.46 -11.97
N MET A 389 -38.70 43.52 -12.53
CA MET A 389 -40.14 43.70 -12.68
C MET A 389 -40.42 44.04 -14.15
N PRO A 390 -41.37 43.37 -14.83
CA PRO A 390 -41.81 43.75 -16.16
C PRO A 390 -43.18 44.45 -16.12
N GLU A 391 -43.27 45.67 -16.66
CA GLU A 391 -44.54 46.26 -17.11
C GLU A 391 -44.53 46.44 -18.63
N GLY A 392 -45.70 46.25 -19.25
CA GLY A 392 -45.90 46.41 -20.69
C GLY A 392 -46.55 47.75 -21.05
N GLY A 393 -46.32 48.23 -22.27
CA GLY A 393 -46.89 49.50 -22.74
C GLY A 393 -46.94 49.59 -24.27
N THR A 394 -48.14 49.59 -24.82
CA THR A 394 -48.47 49.84 -26.23
C THR A 394 -47.96 51.20 -26.74
N GLY A 395 -47.50 51.30 -28.00
CA GLY A 395 -47.16 52.61 -28.57
C GLY A 395 -46.86 52.62 -30.08
N VAL A 396 -47.85 53.04 -30.88
CA VAL A 396 -47.73 53.34 -32.32
C VAL A 396 -46.91 54.62 -32.53
N GLY A 397 -46.13 54.71 -33.62
CA GLY A 397 -45.67 56.01 -34.14
C GLY A 397 -44.43 55.94 -35.04
N GLY A 398 -44.54 56.46 -36.27
CA GLY A 398 -43.39 56.72 -37.15
C GLY A 398 -43.13 58.21 -37.30
N GLY A 399 -41.98 58.59 -37.85
CA GLY A 399 -41.64 59.98 -38.15
C GLY A 399 -40.24 60.12 -38.73
N ALA A 400 -40.09 60.96 -39.76
CA ALA A 400 -38.78 61.25 -40.37
C ALA A 400 -38.10 62.43 -39.65
N GLY A 401 -36.76 62.40 -39.58
CA GLY A 401 -35.93 63.48 -39.06
C GLY A 401 -34.52 63.39 -39.63
N SER A 402 -34.02 64.48 -40.22
CA SER A 402 -32.72 64.54 -40.90
C SER A 402 -31.76 65.50 -40.15
N VAL A 403 -30.61 65.79 -40.77
CA VAL A 403 -29.70 66.93 -40.51
C VAL A 403 -28.48 66.69 -39.59
N VAL A 404 -27.38 66.31 -40.26
CA VAL A 404 -26.01 66.89 -40.16
C VAL A 404 -25.15 66.68 -38.91
N GLY A 405 -23.89 66.26 -39.17
CA GLY A 405 -22.73 66.41 -38.29
C GLY A 405 -22.05 65.08 -37.93
N GLY A 406 -20.76 64.83 -38.19
CA GLY A 406 -19.76 65.63 -38.89
C GLY A 406 -18.37 65.43 -38.26
N LYS A 407 -17.38 64.98 -39.06
CA LYS A 407 -16.05 64.45 -38.66
C LYS A 407 -16.12 63.04 -38.02
N GLY A 408 -15.12 62.16 -38.21
CA GLY A 408 -14.01 62.25 -39.15
C GLY A 408 -12.78 61.42 -38.77
N GLY A 409 -12.55 60.30 -39.46
CA GLY A 409 -11.35 59.45 -39.30
C GLY A 409 -11.40 58.53 -38.07
N GLY A 410 -10.78 57.34 -38.10
CA GLY A 410 -10.14 56.69 -39.25
C GLY A 410 -9.69 55.26 -38.89
N VAL A 411 -10.21 54.26 -39.60
CA VAL A 411 -9.84 52.84 -39.38
C VAL A 411 -8.45 52.56 -39.95
N ARG A 412 -7.61 51.85 -39.19
CA ARG A 412 -6.53 51.03 -39.76
C ARG A 412 -6.48 49.66 -39.09
N GLN A 413 -6.87 48.64 -39.85
CA GLN A 413 -6.47 47.26 -39.60
C GLN A 413 -4.94 47.14 -39.68
N ARG A 414 -4.36 46.13 -39.02
CA ARG A 414 -3.04 45.57 -39.37
C ARG A 414 -3.22 44.09 -39.68
N GLN A 415 -2.66 43.65 -40.81
CA GLN A 415 -2.64 42.26 -41.24
C GLN A 415 -1.35 42.01 -42.01
N LEU A 416 -0.60 40.96 -41.64
CA LEU A 416 0.53 40.37 -42.40
C LEU A 416 1.76 41.31 -42.58
N ALA A 417 2.97 40.87 -42.98
CA ALA A 417 3.49 39.54 -43.37
C ALA A 417 4.96 39.35 -42.84
N PRO A 418 5.62 38.18 -43.01
CA PRO A 418 6.93 37.87 -42.40
C PRO A 418 8.15 37.85 -43.35
N ALA A 419 9.35 38.04 -42.78
CA ALA A 419 10.69 37.60 -43.24
C ALA A 419 11.69 37.90 -42.09
N GLY A 420 12.88 37.29 -41.97
CA GLY A 420 13.57 36.23 -42.72
C GLY A 420 14.83 35.80 -41.93
N ALA A 421 15.68 34.90 -42.46
CA ALA A 421 16.86 34.39 -41.76
C ALA A 421 18.17 34.68 -42.51
N ALA A 422 19.25 35.02 -41.79
CA ALA A 422 20.66 34.84 -42.22
C ALA A 422 21.67 35.06 -41.07
N THR A 423 22.62 34.13 -40.96
CA THR A 423 24.05 34.26 -40.53
C THR A 423 24.47 35.33 -39.51
N ALA A 424 24.98 34.86 -38.37
CA ALA A 424 26.39 35.04 -37.97
C ALA A 424 26.85 33.80 -37.19
#